data_AF-A0A6P6VIK0-F1
#
_entry.id   AF-A0A6P6VIK0-F1
#
_cell.length_a   1.000
_cell.length_b   1.000
_cell.length_c   1.000
_cell.angle_alpha   90.00
_cell.angle_beta   90.00
_cell.angle_gamma   90.00
#
_symmetry.space_group_name_H-M   'P 1'
#
loop_
_entity.id
_entity.type
_entity.pdbx_description
1 polymer ?
#
loop_
_entity_poly.entity_id
_entity_poly.type
_entity_poly.pdbx_seq_one_letter_code
_entity_poly.pdbx_strand_id
1 'polypeptide(L)'
;MAEDDIEKLLYFKTVVKEILRLYPPYPLLVPRQTIGKCYIREHEIQPETLVFVNAWDPEHWKNPIEFWPERFLDSAIDYRGLDFEFIPFGAGRSGCPGILMGII
;
A
#
# COMPACT_ATOMS: atom_id res chain seq x y z
N MET A 1 15.27 9.24 -22.66
CA MET A 1 14.29 8.25 -22.20
C MET A 1 12.99 8.99 -22.04
N ALA A 2 11.96 8.57 -22.75
CA ALA A 2 10.61 9.10 -22.58
C ALA A 2 9.95 8.40 -21.37
N GLU A 3 8.94 9.02 -20.78
CA GLU A 3 8.14 8.43 -19.69
C GLU A 3 7.53 7.07 -20.12
N ASP A 4 7.07 6.99 -21.37
CA ASP A 4 6.55 5.76 -21.99
C ASP A 4 7.57 4.60 -22.03
N ASP A 5 8.88 4.86 -21.92
CA ASP A 5 9.88 3.81 -21.88
C ASP A 5 9.86 3.05 -20.55
N ILE A 6 9.39 3.67 -19.47
CA ILE A 6 9.27 3.06 -18.14
C ILE A 6 8.22 1.97 -18.16
N GLU A 7 7.20 2.10 -19.01
CA GLU A 7 6.19 1.07 -19.16
C GLU A 7 6.78 -0.29 -19.56
N LYS A 8 7.86 -0.25 -20.35
CA LYS A 8 8.59 -1.42 -20.88
C LYS A 8 9.58 -2.01 -19.88
N LEU A 9 9.92 -1.29 -18.80
CA LEU A 9 10.89 -1.72 -17.79
C LEU A 9 10.21 -2.57 -16.71
N LEU A 10 9.73 -3.76 -17.08
CA LEU A 10 8.97 -4.64 -16.19
C LEU A 10 9.70 -4.94 -14.86
N TYR A 11 10.98 -5.28 -14.92
CA TYR A 11 11.76 -5.59 -13.72
C TYR A 11 12.01 -4.36 -12.84
N PHE A 12 12.12 -3.17 -13.44
CA PHE A 12 12.24 -1.95 -12.64
C PHE A 12 10.96 -1.69 -11.83
N LYS A 13 9.79 -1.91 -12.43
CA LYS A 13 8.50 -1.79 -11.74
C LYS A 13 8.40 -2.77 -10.56
N THR A 14 8.88 -4.01 -10.70
CA THR A 14 8.88 -4.98 -9.60
C THR A 14 9.81 -4.57 -8.47
N VAL A 15 10.98 -4.00 -8.79
CA VAL A 15 11.90 -3.41 -7.81
C VAL A 15 11.22 -2.27 -7.04
N VAL A 16 10.55 -1.34 -7.72
CA VAL A 16 9.83 -0.23 -7.06
C VAL A 16 8.74 -0.77 -6.14
N LYS A 17 7.94 -1.76 -6.59
CA LYS A 17 6.93 -2.41 -5.75
C LYS A 17 7.55 -3.05 -4.50
N GLU A 18 8.66 -3.76 -4.63
CA GLU A 18 9.33 -4.40 -3.51
C GLU A 18 9.93 -3.40 -2.51
N ILE A 19 10.46 -2.27 -2.99
CA ILE A 19 10.90 -1.17 -2.12
C ILE A 19 9.73 -0.64 -1.30
N LEU A 20 8.59 -0.36 -1.94
CA LEU A 20 7.39 0.14 -1.25
C LEU A 20 6.80 -0.87 -0.28
N ARG A 21 6.95 -2.17 -0.54
CA ARG A 21 6.49 -3.24 0.35
C ARG A 21 7.33 -3.29 1.61
N LEU A 22 8.66 -3.29 1.48
CA LEU A 22 9.57 -3.36 2.62
C LEU A 22 9.65 -2.06 3.40
N TYR A 23 9.60 -0.93 2.70
CA TYR A 23 9.80 0.40 3.24
C TYR A 23 8.69 1.35 2.79
N PRO A 24 7.43 1.11 3.21
CA PRO A 24 6.35 2.03 2.89
C PRO A 24 6.67 3.40 3.51
N PRO A 25 6.54 4.52 2.78
CA PRO A 25 6.84 5.86 3.30
C PRO A 25 6.04 6.20 4.57
N TYR A 26 4.84 5.63 4.70
CA TYR A 26 3.96 5.78 5.86
C TYR A 26 3.51 4.40 6.38
N PRO A 27 4.29 3.71 7.24
CA PRO A 27 3.95 2.36 7.70
C PRO A 27 2.60 2.27 8.44
N LEU A 28 2.18 3.33 9.14
CA LEU A 28 0.87 3.41 9.81
C LEU A 28 -0.18 4.24 9.04
N LEU A 29 0.16 4.64 7.81
CA LEU A 29 -0.58 5.59 6.97
C LEU A 29 -0.91 6.90 7.69
N VAL A 30 -1.63 7.80 7.01
CA VAL A 30 -2.17 9.01 7.64
C VAL A 30 -3.32 8.60 8.56
N PRO A 31 -3.33 9.03 9.84
CA PRO A 31 -4.39 8.68 10.78
C PRO A 31 -5.76 9.13 10.25
N ARG A 32 -6.77 8.29 10.47
CA ARG A 32 -8.17 8.61 10.15
C ARG A 32 -8.94 8.85 11.43
N GLN A 33 -9.92 9.75 11.38
CA GLN A 33 -10.81 9.99 12.51
C GLN A 33 -12.23 9.54 12.16
N THR A 34 -12.89 8.79 13.05
CA THR A 34 -14.29 8.40 12.85
C THR A 34 -15.19 9.62 12.95
N ILE A 35 -16.10 9.77 11.98
CA ILE A 35 -17.05 10.91 11.91
C ILE A 35 -18.30 10.63 12.77
N GLY A 36 -18.56 9.37 13.07
CA GLY A 36 -19.68 8.93 13.88
C GLY A 36 -19.45 7.51 14.40
N LYS A 37 -20.42 7.04 15.18
CA LYS A 37 -20.41 5.67 15.71
C LYS A 37 -20.43 4.68 14.55
N CYS A 38 -19.51 3.73 14.57
CA CYS A 38 -19.44 2.66 13.58
C CYS A 38 -19.02 1.34 14.23
N TYR A 39 -19.09 0.25 13.46
CA TYR A 39 -18.67 -1.07 13.90
C TYR A 39 -17.54 -1.56 12.98
N ILE A 40 -16.44 -2.00 13.58
CA ILE A 40 -15.38 -2.74 12.88
C ILE A 40 -15.44 -4.18 13.38
N ARG A 41 -15.90 -5.08 12.50
CA ARG A 41 -16.32 -6.44 12.90
C ARG A 41 -17.37 -6.34 14.01
N GLU A 42 -17.09 -6.91 15.18
CA GLU A 42 -17.99 -6.90 16.34
C GLU A 42 -17.63 -5.81 17.36
N HIS A 43 -16.69 -4.93 17.04
CA HIS A 43 -16.26 -3.86 17.94
C HIS A 43 -16.96 -2.56 17.59
N GLU A 44 -17.62 -1.96 18.58
CA GLU A 44 -18.17 -0.62 18.49
C GLU A 44 -17.06 0.43 18.63
N ILE A 45 -16.96 1.33 17.65
CA ILE A 45 -16.02 2.44 17.65
C ILE A 45 -16.80 3.73 17.86
N GLN A 46 -16.41 4.50 18.88
CA GLN A 46 -17.02 5.78 19.19
C GLN A 46 -16.62 6.85 18.15
N PRO A 47 -17.42 7.91 17.97
CA PRO A 47 -17.02 9.09 17.20
C PRO A 47 -15.67 9.65 17.67
N GLU A 48 -14.94 10.34 16.78
CA GLU A 48 -13.66 10.99 17.08
C GLU A 48 -12.51 10.04 17.46
N THR A 49 -12.69 8.73 17.27
CA THR A 49 -11.63 7.75 17.47
C THR A 49 -10.60 7.86 16.35
N LEU A 50 -9.32 7.96 16.72
CA LEU A 50 -8.21 7.85 15.78
C LEU A 50 -7.94 6.40 15.40
N VAL A 51 -7.89 6.14 14.10
CA VAL A 51 -7.64 4.83 13.50
C VAL A 51 -6.32 4.90 12.73
N PHE A 52 -5.41 4.02 13.11
CA PHE A 52 -4.14 3.79 12.43
C PHE A 52 -4.24 2.49 11.64
N VAL A 53 -3.80 2.51 10.38
CA VAL A 53 -3.79 1.33 9.53
C VAL A 53 -2.35 0.92 9.33
N ASN A 54 -1.97 -0.23 9.90
CA ASN A 54 -0.64 -0.77 9.66
C ASN A 54 -0.56 -1.33 8.24
N ALA A 55 0.09 -0.60 7.33
CA ALA A 55 0.33 -0.98 5.95
C ALA A 55 1.54 -1.90 5.79
N TRP A 56 2.32 -2.13 6.85
CA TRP A 56 3.45 -3.05 6.87
C TRP A 56 3.13 -4.25 7.78
N ASP A 57 2.66 -5.33 7.17
CA ASP A 57 2.36 -6.58 7.87
C ASP A 57 3.20 -7.74 7.32
N PRO A 58 4.20 -8.23 8.08
CA PRO A 58 5.06 -9.33 7.63
C PRO A 58 4.32 -10.68 7.55
N GLU A 59 3.16 -10.86 8.19
CA GLU A 59 2.47 -12.15 8.24
C GLU A 59 1.89 -12.58 6.88
N HIS A 60 1.62 -11.61 6.00
CA HIS A 60 1.01 -11.86 4.69
C HIS A 60 2.02 -12.13 3.58
N TRP A 61 3.33 -12.03 3.85
CA TRP A 61 4.37 -12.13 2.83
C TRP A 61 5.34 -13.28 3.11
N LYS A 62 5.58 -14.14 2.12
CA LYS A 62 6.65 -15.16 2.19
C LYS A 62 8.01 -14.47 2.28
N ASN A 63 8.83 -14.86 3.26
CA ASN A 63 10.12 -14.25 3.55
C ASN A 63 10.01 -12.71 3.62
N PRO A 64 9.27 -12.17 4.59
CA PRO A 64 8.77 -10.79 4.54
C PRO A 64 9.87 -9.73 4.62
N ILE A 65 11.03 -10.07 5.17
CA ILE A 65 12.17 -9.16 5.36
C ILE A 65 13.14 -9.24 4.17
N GLU A 66 13.06 -10.27 3.34
CA GLU A 66 13.92 -10.41 2.16
C GLU A 66 13.50 -9.43 1.05
N PHE A 67 14.48 -8.78 0.45
CA PHE A 67 14.31 -8.01 -0.78
C PHE A 67 14.26 -8.96 -1.97
N TRP A 68 13.05 -9.27 -2.44
CA TRP A 68 12.80 -10.25 -3.49
C TRP A 68 11.81 -9.71 -4.55
N PRO A 69 12.25 -8.85 -5.49
CA PRO A 69 11.39 -8.23 -6.51
C PRO A 69 10.62 -9.22 -7.38
N GLU A 70 11.19 -10.40 -7.62
CA GLU A 70 10.59 -11.43 -8.48
C GLU A 70 9.22 -11.90 -7.97
N ARG A 71 8.90 -11.68 -6.68
CA ARG A 71 7.55 -11.93 -6.14
C ARG A 71 6.44 -11.14 -6.88
N PHE A 72 6.80 -10.07 -7.59
CA PHE A 72 5.87 -9.24 -8.34
C PHE A 72 5.87 -9.48 -9.86
N LEU A 73 6.74 -10.36 -10.41
CA LEU A 73 6.82 -10.57 -11.87
C LEU A 73 5.55 -11.18 -12.47
N ASP A 74 4.95 -12.15 -11.79
CA ASP A 74 3.71 -12.83 -12.20
C ASP A 74 2.53 -12.54 -11.26
N SER A 75 2.63 -11.45 -10.51
CA SER A 75 1.61 -11.05 -9.52
C SER A 75 0.71 -9.95 -10.07
N ALA A 76 -0.60 -10.12 -9.85
CA ALA A 76 -1.59 -9.07 -10.15
C ALA A 76 -1.62 -7.96 -9.08
N ILE A 77 -0.93 -8.15 -7.95
CA ILE A 77 -0.93 -7.22 -6.81
C ILE A 77 -0.42 -5.84 -7.24
N ASP A 78 -1.14 -4.81 -6.82
CA ASP A 78 -0.86 -3.43 -7.18
C ASP A 78 -1.03 -2.43 -6.03
N TYR A 79 -0.29 -1.33 -6.08
CA TYR A 79 -0.27 -0.29 -5.06
C TYR A 79 -1.47 0.68 -5.13
N ARG A 80 -2.44 0.44 -6.03
CA ARG A 80 -3.62 1.30 -6.26
C ARG A 80 -4.69 1.20 -5.17
N GLY A 81 -4.45 0.43 -4.11
CA GLY A 81 -5.37 0.31 -2.98
C GLY A 81 -6.55 -0.64 -3.22
N LEU A 82 -6.40 -1.57 -4.15
CA LEU A 82 -7.35 -2.67 -4.39
C LEU A 82 -6.89 -3.98 -3.71
N ASP A 83 -5.58 -4.14 -3.54
CA ASP A 83 -4.96 -5.29 -2.87
C ASP A 83 -4.56 -4.90 -1.44
N PHE A 84 -5.35 -5.31 -0.43
CA PHE A 84 -5.17 -4.83 0.96
C PHE A 84 -3.88 -5.30 1.63
N GLU A 85 -3.24 -6.36 1.11
CA GLU A 85 -1.90 -6.79 1.50
C GLU A 85 -0.78 -5.84 1.05
N PHE A 86 -1.08 -4.92 0.13
CA PHE A 86 -0.12 -3.98 -0.45
C PHE A 86 -0.72 -2.57 -0.67
N ILE A 87 -0.79 -1.79 0.40
CA ILE A 87 -1.39 -0.44 0.40
C ILE A 87 -0.41 0.68 0.79
N PRO A 88 0.78 0.80 0.15
CA PRO A 88 1.79 1.79 0.53
C PRO A 88 1.30 3.25 0.37
N PHE A 89 0.24 3.47 -0.42
CA PHE A 89 -0.41 4.76 -0.63
C PHE A 89 -1.83 4.85 -0.06
N GLY A 90 -2.20 3.90 0.79
CA GLY A 90 -3.56 3.76 1.32
C GLY A 90 -4.57 3.28 0.28
N ALA A 91 -5.84 3.31 0.67
CA ALA A 91 -6.96 2.80 -0.14
C ALA A 91 -8.25 3.60 0.07
N GLY A 92 -9.18 3.45 -0.87
CA GLY A 92 -10.52 4.04 -0.83
C GLY A 92 -10.54 5.56 -0.94
N ARG A 93 -11.51 6.21 -0.28
CA ARG A 93 -11.75 7.68 -0.35
C ARG A 93 -10.58 8.56 0.07
N SER A 94 -9.63 8.01 0.82
CA SER A 94 -8.44 8.73 1.31
C SER A 94 -7.15 8.06 0.83
N GLY A 95 -7.18 7.41 -0.34
CA GLY A 95 -5.97 7.01 -1.05
C GLY A 95 -5.19 8.23 -1.53
N CYS A 96 -3.87 8.09 -1.68
CA CYS A 96 -3.02 9.19 -2.13
C CYS A 96 -3.44 9.66 -3.54
N PRO A 97 -3.75 10.95 -3.74
CA PRO A 97 -4.06 11.47 -5.07
C PRO A 97 -2.83 11.56 -5.98
N GLY A 98 -1.62 11.53 -5.41
CA GLY A 98 -0.35 11.66 -6.12
C GLY A 98 0.30 10.33 -6.53
N ILE A 99 -0.40 9.20 -6.48
CA ILE A 99 0.17 7.87 -6.79
C ILE A 99 0.85 7.87 -8.17
N LEU A 100 0.17 8.40 -9.18
CA LEU A 100 0.67 8.42 -10.55
C LEU A 100 1.88 9.35 -10.75
N MET A 101 2.10 10.29 -9.83
CA MET A 101 3.26 11.18 -9.87
C MET A 101 4.43 10.64 -9.03
N GLY A 102 4.12 9.90 -7.96
CA GLY A 102 5.11 9.26 -7.11
C GLY A 102 5.68 7.97 -7.68
N ILE A 103 4.94 7.32 -8.59
CA ILE A 103 5.39 6.16 -9.35
C ILE A 103 5.70 6.62 -10.76
N ILE A 104 6.99 6.62 -11.10
CA ILE A 104 7.52 6.99 -12.41
C ILE A 104 7.00 6.03 -13.50
#